data_AF-A0A955U5G9-F1
#
_entry.id   AF-A0A955U5G9-F1
#
_cell.length_a   1.000
_cell.length_b   1.000
_cell.length_c   1.000
_cell.angle_alpha   90.00
_cell.angle_beta   90.00
_cell.angle_gamma   90.00
#
_symmetry.space_group_name_H-M   'P 1'
#
loop_
_entity.id
_entity.type
_entity.pdbx_description
1 polymer ?
#
loop_
_entity_poly.entity_id
_entity_poly.type
_entity_poly.pdbx_seq_one_letter_code
_entity_poly.pdbx_strand_id
1 'polypeptide(L)'
;MQRSALISARKPSHRELLALAWPIIVSNLSTTTLALVNAIWVGRLGTAELGSIGLATTLFYLVTAFPLGLLGAVRTLVAQSIGADREELARRFAWQGLWVALGLGLFTA
;
A
#
# COMPACT_ATOMS: atom_id res chain seq x y z
N MET A 1 -7.84 31.88 13.79
CA MET A 1 -6.42 31.57 13.51
C MET A 1 -5.61 31.07 14.73
N GLN A 2 -6.21 30.69 15.88
CA GLN A 2 -5.47 30.36 17.11
C GLN A 2 -5.75 28.98 17.73
N ARG A 3 -6.56 28.10 17.09
CA ARG A 3 -6.98 26.80 17.68
C ARG A 3 -6.15 25.59 17.23
N SER A 4 -5.38 25.69 16.16
CA SER A 4 -4.63 24.55 15.57
C SER A 4 -3.32 24.20 16.30
N ALA A 5 -2.87 25.02 17.25
CA ALA A 5 -1.64 24.79 18.02
C ALA A 5 -1.81 23.80 19.20
N LEU A 6 -3.01 23.24 19.41
CA LEU A 6 -3.33 22.36 20.53
C LEU A 6 -3.51 20.88 20.15
N ILE A 7 -3.15 20.47 18.92
CA ILE A 7 -2.96 19.03 18.61
C ILE A 7 -1.64 18.61 19.24
N SER A 8 -1.75 18.45 20.55
CA SER A 8 -0.73 18.11 21.51
C SER A 8 0.14 16.97 21.01
N ALA A 9 1.45 17.15 21.17
CA ALA A 9 2.47 16.11 21.18
C ALA A 9 2.25 15.10 22.33
N ARG A 10 1.05 14.51 22.41
CA ARG A 10 0.75 13.41 23.31
C ARG A 10 1.43 12.18 22.73
N LYS A 11 2.38 11.61 23.46
CA LYS A 11 2.98 10.32 23.08
C LYS A 11 1.81 9.32 22.93
N PRO A 12 1.62 8.72 21.74
CA PRO A 12 0.52 7.79 21.54
C PRO A 12 0.67 6.66 22.57
N SER A 13 -0.44 6.32 23.24
CA SER A 13 -0.41 5.26 24.24
C SER A 13 -0.02 3.94 23.56
N HIS A 14 0.72 3.06 24.25
CA HIS A 14 1.06 1.74 23.72
C HIS A 14 -0.18 0.99 23.19
N ARG A 15 -1.34 1.21 23.80
CA ARG A 15 -2.63 0.62 23.38
C ARG A 15 -3.17 1.20 22.05
N GLU A 16 -2.96 2.49 21.77
CA GLU A 16 -3.36 3.12 20.49
C GLU A 16 -2.43 2.66 19.36
N LEU A 17 -1.13 2.60 19.62
CA LEU A 17 -0.16 2.07 18.65
C LEU A 17 -0.49 0.61 18.31
N LEU A 18 -0.78 -0.22 19.32
CA LEU A 18 -1.18 -1.61 19.10
C LEU A 18 -2.51 -1.74 18.36
N ALA A 19 -3.50 -0.88 18.65
CA ALA A 19 -4.78 -0.90 17.94
C ALA A 19 -4.63 -0.56 16.44
N LEU A 20 -3.69 0.31 16.08
CA LEU A 20 -3.41 0.66 14.68
C LEU A 20 -2.49 -0.37 14.00
N ALA A 21 -1.49 -0.89 14.72
CA ALA A 21 -0.52 -1.84 14.19
C ALA A 21 -1.11 -3.25 14.00
N TRP A 22 -1.98 -3.70 14.90
CA TRP A 22 -2.61 -5.03 14.84
C TRP A 22 -3.25 -5.35 13.48
N PRO A 23 -4.15 -4.52 12.92
CA PRO A 23 -4.75 -4.81 11.61
C PRO A 23 -3.72 -4.82 10.47
N ILE A 24 -2.70 -3.97 10.54
CA ILE A 24 -1.63 -3.93 9.54
C ILE A 24 -0.81 -5.23 9.59
N ILE A 25 -0.47 -5.71 10.79
CA ILE A 25 0.26 -6.97 10.99
C ILE A 25 -0.54 -8.14 10.43
N VAL A 26 -1.83 -8.25 10.78
CA VAL A 26 -2.71 -9.33 10.30
C VAL A 26 -2.84 -9.30 8.78
N SER A 27 -2.96 -8.11 8.18
CA SER A 27 -3.02 -7.96 6.72
C SER A 27 -1.74 -8.43 6.02
N ASN A 28 -0.58 -8.05 6.56
CA ASN A 28 0.72 -8.50 6.03
C ASN A 28 0.90 -10.02 6.17
N LEU A 29 0.58 -10.58 7.34
CA LEU A 29 0.62 -12.03 7.56
C LEU A 29 -0.31 -12.78 6.61
N SER A 30 -1.51 -12.24 6.36
CA SER A 30 -2.46 -12.83 5.41
C SER A 30 -1.90 -12.84 3.99
N THR A 31 -1.23 -11.76 3.58
CA THR A 31 -0.61 -11.64 2.25
C THR A 31 0.55 -12.63 2.09
N THR A 32 1.42 -12.74 3.09
CA THR A 32 2.52 -13.74 3.08
C THR A 32 1.97 -15.17 3.09
N THR A 33 0.94 -15.44 3.88
CA THR A 33 0.29 -16.76 3.94
C THR A 33 -0.33 -17.13 2.60
N LEU A 34 -1.02 -16.18 1.96
CA LEU A 34 -1.59 -16.37 0.62
C LEU A 34 -0.49 -16.75 -0.40
N ALA A 35 0.63 -16.04 -0.39
CA ALA A 35 1.75 -16.33 -1.27
C ALA A 35 2.35 -17.73 -1.04
N LEU A 36 2.53 -18.12 0.22
CA LEU A 36 3.00 -19.46 0.60
C LEU A 36 2.03 -20.55 0.15
N VAL A 37 0.73 -20.37 0.40
CA VAL A 37 -0.30 -21.31 -0.02
C VAL A 37 -0.31 -21.44 -1.54
N ASN A 38 -0.25 -20.34 -2.29
CA ASN A 38 -0.17 -20.39 -3.76
C ASN A 38 1.05 -21.18 -4.25
N ALA A 39 2.21 -20.94 -3.65
CA ALA A 39 3.43 -21.67 -3.99
C ALA A 39 3.31 -23.18 -3.67
N ILE A 40 2.72 -23.54 -2.53
CA ILE A 40 2.49 -24.95 -2.18
C ILE A 40 1.51 -25.62 -3.15
N TRP A 41 0.42 -24.93 -3.48
CA TRP A 41 -0.62 -25.46 -4.38
C TRP A 41 -0.07 -25.68 -5.78
N VAL A 42 0.65 -24.72 -6.34
CA VAL A 42 1.23 -24.86 -7.68
C VAL A 42 2.48 -25.74 -7.67
N GLY A 43 3.22 -25.79 -6.57
CA GLY A 43 4.31 -26.74 -6.38
C GLY A 43 3.87 -28.21 -6.42
N ARG A 44 2.60 -28.50 -6.12
CA ARG A 44 2.02 -29.85 -6.30
C ARG A 44 1.76 -30.20 -7.76
N LEU A 45 1.72 -29.22 -8.67
CA LEU A 45 1.49 -29.44 -10.11
C LEU A 45 2.80 -29.82 -10.84
N GLY A 46 3.96 -29.38 -10.34
CA GLY A 46 5.25 -29.72 -10.92
C GLY A 46 6.36 -28.72 -10.55
N THR A 47 7.62 -29.14 -10.68
CA THR A 47 8.79 -28.28 -10.42
C THR A 47 8.94 -27.18 -11.47
N ALA A 48 8.58 -27.45 -12.72
CA ALA A 48 8.57 -26.46 -13.79
C ALA A 48 7.54 -25.34 -13.52
N GLU A 49 6.40 -25.70 -12.92
CA GLU A 49 5.28 -24.78 -12.69
C GLU A 49 5.59 -23.86 -11.52
N LEU A 50 6.25 -24.40 -10.48
CA LEU A 50 6.78 -23.61 -9.37
C LEU A 50 7.88 -22.64 -9.84
N GLY A 51 8.78 -23.08 -10.72
CA GLY A 51 9.82 -22.23 -11.30
C GLY A 51 9.24 -21.08 -12.14
N SER A 52 8.17 -21.36 -12.87
CA SER A 52 7.44 -20.37 -13.67
C SER A 52 6.79 -19.29 -12.81
N ILE A 53 6.23 -19.64 -11.64
CA ILE A 53 5.70 -18.65 -10.69
C ILE A 53 6.79 -17.72 -10.16
N GLY A 54 7.97 -18.25 -9.86
CA GLY A 54 9.10 -17.43 -9.41
C GLY A 54 9.45 -16.36 -10.44
N LEU A 55 9.62 -16.76 -11.71
CA LEU A 55 9.89 -15.84 -12.81
C LEU A 55 8.73 -14.84 -13.04
N ALA A 56 7.49 -15.32 -13.05
CA ALA A 56 6.32 -14.47 -13.22
C ALA A 56 6.23 -13.41 -12.10
N THR A 57 6.51 -13.81 -10.86
CA THR A 57 6.52 -12.90 -9.70
C THR A 57 7.61 -11.84 -9.84
N THR A 58 8.82 -12.22 -10.26
CA THR A 58 9.92 -11.27 -10.49
C THR A 58 9.57 -10.26 -11.58
N LEU A 59 9.04 -10.73 -12.72
CA LEU A 59 8.63 -9.87 -13.83
C LEU A 59 7.49 -8.94 -13.41
N PHE A 60 6.50 -9.47 -12.68
CA PHE A 60 5.42 -8.67 -12.12
C PHE A 60 5.96 -7.57 -11.21
N TYR A 61 6.83 -7.88 -10.25
CA TYR A 61 7.43 -6.86 -9.40
C TYR A 61 8.22 -5.81 -10.17
N LEU A 62 8.94 -6.20 -11.23
CA LEU A 62 9.69 -5.26 -12.07
C LEU A 62 8.78 -4.22 -12.74
N VAL A 63 7.64 -4.67 -13.27
CA VAL A 63 6.66 -3.81 -13.93
C VAL A 63 5.85 -2.99 -12.92
N THR A 64 5.47 -3.58 -11.79
CA THR A 64 4.62 -2.95 -10.77
C THR A 64 5.38 -2.03 -9.81
N ALA A 65 6.71 -2.13 -9.72
CA ALA A 65 7.53 -1.29 -8.83
C ALA A 65 7.36 0.22 -9.11
N PHE A 66 7.28 0.61 -10.39
CA PHE A 66 7.09 2.00 -10.77
C PHE A 66 5.70 2.54 -10.33
N PRO A 67 4.57 1.88 -10.66
CA PRO A 67 3.26 2.22 -10.13
C PRO A 67 3.19 2.29 -8.60
N LEU A 68 3.79 1.32 -7.91
CA LEU A 68 3.81 1.27 -6.45
C LEU A 68 4.48 2.50 -5.84
N GLY A 69 5.63 2.92 -6.40
CA GLY A 69 6.34 4.12 -5.97
C GLY A 69 5.52 5.39 -6.20
N LEU A 70 4.93 5.54 -7.40
CA LEU A 70 4.16 6.73 -7.75
C LEU A 70 2.89 6.86 -6.89
N LEU A 71 2.15 5.78 -6.70
CA LEU A 71 0.97 5.77 -5.84
C LEU A 71 1.34 5.95 -4.35
N GLY A 72 2.50 5.45 -3.92
CA GLY A 72 3.05 5.73 -2.59
C GLY A 72 3.31 7.23 -2.36
N ALA A 73 3.86 7.93 -3.36
CA ALA A 73 4.06 9.37 -3.31
C ALA A 73 2.73 10.13 -3.20
N VAL A 74 1.72 9.76 -4.00
CA VAL A 74 0.36 10.35 -3.91
C VAL A 74 -0.22 10.15 -2.51
N ARG A 75 -0.15 8.94 -1.93
CA ARG A 75 -0.64 8.68 -0.57
C ARG A 75 0.06 9.57 0.46
N THR A 76 1.36 9.79 0.30
CA THR A 76 2.13 10.68 1.18
C THR A 76 1.68 12.13 1.05
N LEU A 77 1.49 12.65 -0.17
CA LEU A 77 0.99 14.01 -0.42
C LEU A 77 -0.42 14.24 0.13
N VAL A 78 -1.30 13.24 -0.01
CA VAL A 78 -2.66 13.26 0.56
C VAL A 78 -2.58 13.30 2.09
N ALA A 79 -1.79 12.41 2.71
CA ALA A 79 -1.63 12.37 4.15
C ALA A 79 -1.08 13.69 4.73
N GLN A 80 -0.09 14.29 4.05
CA GLN A 80 0.46 15.60 4.43
C GLN A 80 -0.56 16.73 4.26
N SER A 81 -1.37 16.70 3.20
CA SER A 81 -2.41 17.72 2.95
C SER A 81 -3.55 17.64 3.97
N ILE A 82 -3.94 16.42 4.37
CA ILE A 82 -4.89 16.20 5.47
C ILE A 82 -4.32 16.70 6.79
N GLY A 83 -3.05 16.38 7.09
CA GLY A 83 -2.37 16.87 8.29
C GLY A 83 -2.20 18.39 8.35
N ALA A 84 -2.20 19.07 7.20
CA ALA A 84 -2.10 20.52 7.07
C ALA A 84 -3.45 21.26 7.04
N ASP A 85 -4.57 20.56 7.30
CA ASP A 85 -5.94 21.12 7.29
C ASP A 85 -6.34 21.69 5.91
N ARG A 86 -5.80 21.12 4.82
CA ARG A 86 -6.07 21.53 3.43
C ARG A 86 -6.90 20.47 2.71
N GLU A 87 -8.13 20.25 3.17
CA GLU A 87 -9.02 19.20 2.65
C GLU A 87 -9.28 19.30 1.13
N GLU A 88 -9.40 20.51 0.59
CA GLU A 88 -9.64 20.70 -0.84
C GLU A 88 -8.44 20.26 -1.70
N LEU A 89 -7.22 20.51 -1.22
CA LEU A 89 -5.99 20.02 -1.83
C LEU A 89 -5.86 18.50 -1.70
N ALA A 90 -6.20 17.95 -0.53
CA ALA A 90 -6.23 16.50 -0.32
C ALA A 90 -7.20 15.81 -1.29
N ARG A 91 -8.40 16.37 -1.50
CA ARG A 91 -9.39 15.87 -2.46
C ARG A 91 -8.87 15.95 -3.89
N ARG A 92 -8.21 17.05 -4.28
CA ARG A 92 -7.59 17.18 -5.60
C ARG A 92 -6.50 16.13 -5.82
N PHE A 93 -5.59 15.94 -4.86
CA PHE A 93 -4.55 14.91 -4.96
C PHE A 93 -5.12 13.50 -4.97
N ALA A 94 -6.20 13.23 -4.23
CA ALA A 94 -6.89 11.95 -4.27
C ALA A 94 -7.49 11.66 -5.65
N TRP A 95 -8.17 12.64 -6.27
CA TRP A 95 -8.72 12.50 -7.63
C TRP A 95 -7.63 12.35 -8.69
N GLN A 96 -6.57 13.16 -8.62
CA GLN A 96 -5.41 13.00 -9.52
C GLN A 96 -4.75 11.65 -9.32
N GLY A 97 -4.61 11.21 -8.07
CA GLY A 97 -4.16 9.88 -7.69
C GLY A 97 -4.98 8.77 -8.31
N LEU A 98 -6.30 8.92 -8.33
CA LEU A 98 -7.21 7.95 -8.95
C LEU A 98 -7.01 7.88 -10.48
N TRP A 99 -6.88 9.02 -11.16
CA TRP A 99 -6.59 9.05 -12.59
C TRP A 99 -5.24 8.40 -12.91
N VAL A 100 -4.22 8.69 -12.10
CA VAL A 100 -2.90 8.06 -12.20
C VAL A 100 -2.99 6.56 -11.93
N ALA A 101 -3.76 6.13 -10.91
CA ALA A 101 -3.97 4.71 -10.60
C ALA A 101 -4.68 3.97 -11.75
N LEU A 102 -5.67 4.59 -12.39
CA LEU A 102 -6.35 4.02 -13.54
C LEU A 102 -5.40 3.90 -14.76
N GLY A 103 -4.61 4.94 -15.03
CA GLY A 103 -3.63 4.92 -16.11
C GLY A 103 -2.53 3.87 -15.90
N LEU A 104 -2.00 3.78 -14.67
CA LEU A 104 -1.01 2.77 -14.30
C LEU A 104 -1.61 1.36 -14.25
N GLY A 105 -2.87 1.23 -13.83
CA GLY A 105 -3.61 -0.03 -13.85
C GLY A 105 -3.72 -0.57 -15.26
N LEU A 106 -4.09 0.27 -16.24
CA LEU A 106 -4.14 -0.13 -17.65
C LEU A 106 -2.75 -0.47 -18.23
N PHE A 107 -1.70 0.18 -17.75
CA PHE A 107 -0.33 -0.13 -18.18
C PHE A 107 0.19 -1.48 -17.64
N THR A 108 -0.32 -1.89 -16.46
CA THR A 108 0.13 -3.13 -15.78
C THR A 108 -0.77 -4.34 -16.02
N ALA A 109 -2.00 -4.12 -16.52
CA ALA A 109 -2.96 -5.16 -16.88
C ALA A 109 -2.73 -5.68 -18.30
#